data_AF-A0A842PKF3-F1
#
_entry.id   AF-A0A842PKF3-F1
#
_cell.length_a   1.000
_cell.length_b   1.000
_cell.length_c   1.000
_cell.angle_alpha   90.00
_cell.angle_beta   90.00
_cell.angle_gamma   90.00
#
_symmetry.space_group_name_H-M   'P 1'
#
loop_
_entity.id
_entity.type
_entity.pdbx_description
1 polymer ?
#
loop_
_entity_poly.entity_id
_entity_poly.type
_entity_poly.pdbx_seq_one_letter_code
_entity_poly.pdbx_strand_id
1 'polypeptide(L)' 'MKSLIKASKELKSEDLLVITWDYEAEEEFKGKRIKFTPLWKWLLLI' A
#
# COMPACT_ATOMS: atom_id res chain seq x y z
N MET A 1 7.40 -4.57 6.90
CA MET A 1 8.02 -4.17 5.61
C MET A 1 8.54 -5.32 4.74
N LYS A 2 9.38 -6.26 5.22
CA LYS A 2 10.04 -7.27 4.34
C LYS A 2 9.07 -8.12 3.50
N SER A 3 7.96 -8.55 4.07
CA SER A 3 6.92 -9.33 3.39
C SER A 3 6.24 -8.57 2.24
N LEU A 4 5.91 -7.29 2.46
CA LEU A 4 5.27 -6.44 1.47
C LEU A 4 6.16 -6.21 0.25
N ILE A 5 7.46 -6.00 0.48
CA ILE A 5 8.45 -5.81 -0.59
C ILE A 5 8.65 -7.09 -1.40
N LYS A 6 8.65 -8.25 -0.72
CA LYS A 6 8.72 -9.53 -1.42
C LYS A 6 7.50 -9.72 -2.31
N ALA A 7 6.29 -9.54 -1.77
CA ALA A 7 5.04 -9.62 -2.54
C ALA A 7 5.06 -8.65 -3.74
N SER A 8 5.46 -7.39 -3.53
CA SER A 8 5.62 -6.39 -4.60
C SER A 8 6.58 -6.83 -5.71
N LYS A 9 7.70 -7.46 -5.35
CA LYS A 9 8.70 -7.94 -6.31
C LYS A 9 8.20 -9.15 -7.11
N GLU A 10 7.49 -10.07 -6.44
CA GLU A 10 6.86 -11.23 -7.10
C GLU A 10 5.71 -10.79 -8.03
N LEU A 11 4.89 -9.83 -7.60
CA LEU A 11 3.75 -9.32 -8.36
C LEU A 11 4.13 -8.29 -9.44
N LYS A 12 5.41 -7.90 -9.53
CA LYS A 12 5.92 -6.81 -10.38
C LYS A 12 5.09 -5.51 -10.26
N SER A 13 4.50 -5.26 -9.09
CA SER A 13 3.72 -4.04 -8.86
C SER A 13 4.64 -2.91 -8.42
N GLU A 14 4.56 -1.77 -9.10
CA GLU A 14 5.28 -0.55 -8.77
C GLU A 14 4.56 0.22 -7.65
N ASP A 15 3.23 0.22 -7.69
CA ASP A 15 2.38 0.81 -6.67
C ASP A 15 1.92 -0.24 -5.65
N LEU A 16 2.10 0.07 -4.36
CA LEU A 16 1.68 -0.75 -3.24
C LEU A 16 0.57 -0.04 -2.48
N LEU A 17 -0.60 -0.66 -2.41
CA LEU A 17 -1.72 -0.21 -1.59
C LEU A 17 -1.86 -1.10 -0.36
N VAL A 18 -1.85 -0.50 0.82
CA VAL A 18 -2.13 -1.17 2.10
C VAL A 18 -3.42 -0.62 2.64
N ILE A 19 -4.40 -1.50 2.85
CA ILE A 19 -5.67 -1.12 3.47
C ILE A 19 -5.55 -1.27 4.99
N THR A 20 -5.86 -0.23 5.72
CA THR A 20 -5.79 -0.15 7.19
C THR A 20 -7.16 0.15 7.78
N TRP A 21 -7.31 0.11 9.12
CA TRP A 21 -8.59 0.49 9.74
C TRP A 21 -8.87 2.00 9.63
N ASP A 22 -7.91 2.82 10.04
CA ASP A 22 -8.02 4.29 10.10
C ASP A 22 -6.73 5.03 9.72
N TYR A 23 -5.64 4.31 9.46
CA TYR A 23 -4.33 4.88 9.19
C TYR A 23 -4.16 5.30 7.72
N GLU A 24 -3.87 6.57 7.50
CA GLU A 24 -3.58 7.12 6.18
C GLU A 24 -2.17 7.67 6.14
N ALA A 25 -1.37 7.18 5.20
CA ALA A 25 0.00 7.62 5.00
C ALA A 25 0.49 7.29 3.60
N GLU A 26 1.57 7.96 3.20
CA GLU A 26 2.28 7.68 1.97
C GLU A 26 3.77 7.64 2.27
N GLU A 27 4.40 6.52 1.94
CA GLU A 27 5.82 6.30 2.18
C GLU A 27 6.50 5.88 0.88
N GLU A 28 7.68 6.43 0.64
CA GLU A 28 8.54 5.97 -0.44
C GLU A 28 9.62 5.04 0.12
N PHE A 29 9.65 3.80 -0.35
CA PHE A 29 10.64 2.83 0.08
C PHE A 29 11.33 2.20 -1.13
N LYS A 30 12.63 2.47 -1.28
CA LYS A 30 13.47 1.96 -2.39
C LYS A 30 12.91 2.29 -3.78
N GLY A 31 12.44 3.52 -3.97
CA GLY A 31 11.86 3.99 -5.24
C GLY A 31 10.47 3.43 -5.54
N LYS A 32 9.83 2.76 -4.58
CA LYS A 32 8.43 2.31 -4.68
C LYS A 32 7.57 3.12 -3.73
N ARG A 33 6.41 3.58 -4.21
CA ARG A 33 5.41 4.25 -3.37
C ARG A 33 4.52 3.22 -2.69
N ILE A 34 4.36 3.39 -1.39
CA ILE A 34 3.46 2.62 -0.55
C ILE A 34 2.40 3.57 -0.01
N LYS A 35 1.16 3.38 -0.44
CA LYS A 35 0.02 4.14 0.02
C LYS A 35 -0.75 3.33 1.06
N PHE A 36 -0.92 3.89 2.24
CA PHE A 36 -1.78 3.36 3.28
C PHE A 36 -3.11 4.09 3.20
N THR A 37 -4.19 3.36 2.94
CA THR A 37 -5.53 3.92 2.81
C THR A 37 -6.46 3.25 3.83
N PRO A 38 -7.25 4.03 4.59
CA PRO A 38 -8.26 3.47 5.47
C PRO A 38 -9.31 2.67 4.70
N LEU A 39 -9.79 1.57 5.29
CA LEU A 39 -10.77 0.66 4.70
C LEU A 39 -12.06 1.39 4.31
N TRP A 40 -12.53 2.29 5.17
CA TRP A 40 -13.74 3.06 4.90
C TRP A 40 -13.57 3.98 3.68
N LYS A 41 -12.41 4.64 3.52
CA LYS A 41 -12.13 5.44 2.32
C LYS A 41 -12.08 4.58 1.06
N TRP A 42 -11.53 3.37 1.18
CA TRP A 42 -11.45 2.43 0.06
C TRP A 42 -12.84 1.93 -0.35
N LEU A 43 -13.68 1.57 0.63
CA LEU A 43 -15.05 1.11 0.40
C LEU A 43 -15.98 2.21 -0.14
N LEU A 44 -15.77 3.47 0.25
CA LEU A 44 -16.56 4.60 -0.26
C LEU A 44 -16.20 5.00 -1.70
N LEU A 45 -15.08 4.52 -2.24
CA LEU A 45 -14.62 4.80 -3.60
C LEU A 45 -15.18 3.80 -4.64
N ILE A 46 -15.88 2.76 -4.18
CA ILE A 46 -16.59 1.77 -4.99
C ILE A 46 -17.96 2.31 -5.43
#